data_AF-A0A9W6TFU8-F1
#
_entry.id   AF-A0A9W6TFU8-F1
#
_cell.length_a   1.000
_cell.length_b   1.000
_cell.length_c   1.000
_cell.angle_alpha   90.00
_cell.angle_beta   90.00
_cell.angle_gamma   90.00
#
_symmetry.space_group_name_H-M   'P 1'
#
loop_
_entity.id
_entity.type
_entity.pdbx_description
1 polymer ?
#
loop_
_entity_poly.entity_id
_entity_poly.type
_entity_poly.pdbx_seq_one_letter_code
_entity_poly.pdbx_strand_id
1 'polypeptide(L)'
;MFYVPLGRELCLWLGGVDASRSTADKVLNDGTSIVVYPGGVPEIFKTDPNSKVNELVLKKRLGFVKLAMRHGAELVPSFVFGEKWLYK
;
A
#
# COMPACT_ATOMS: atom_id res chain seq x y z
N MET A 1 9.80 -3.59 -9.80
CA MET A 1 9.10 -4.69 -10.50
C MET A 1 9.09 -4.56 -12.01
N PHE A 2 8.74 -3.41 -12.60
CA PHE A 2 8.52 -3.30 -14.05
C PHE A 2 9.74 -3.52 -14.97
N TYR A 3 10.96 -3.50 -14.42
CA TYR A 3 12.21 -3.77 -15.14
C TYR A 3 12.77 -5.18 -14.91
N VAL A 4 12.11 -5.99 -14.06
CA VAL A 4 12.46 -7.39 -13.84
C VAL A 4 11.72 -8.21 -14.90
N PRO A 5 12.41 -9.05 -15.69
CA PRO A 5 11.74 -9.90 -16.68
C PRO A 5 10.60 -10.70 -16.04
N LEU A 6 9.43 -10.74 -16.69
CA LEU A 6 8.18 -11.37 -16.22
C LEU A 6 7.55 -10.74 -14.96
N GLY A 7 8.25 -9.88 -14.22
CA GLY A 7 7.75 -9.26 -13.00
C GLY A 7 6.58 -8.30 -13.27
N ARG A 8 6.65 -7.56 -14.38
CA ARG A 8 5.56 -6.69 -14.83
C ARG A 8 4.29 -7.49 -15.13
N GLU A 9 4.44 -8.55 -15.92
CA GLU A 9 3.34 -9.38 -16.40
C GLU A 9 2.64 -10.07 -15.23
N LEU A 10 3.41 -10.60 -14.27
CA LEU A 10 2.87 -11.19 -13.04
C LEU A 10 2.11 -10.16 -12.20
N CYS A 11 2.63 -8.94 -12.03
CA CYS A 11 1.90 -7.89 -11.32
C CYS A 11 0.57 -7.56 -12.00
N LEU A 12 0.55 -7.42 -13.33
CA LEU A 12 -0.68 -7.13 -14.07
C LEU A 12 -1.70 -8.28 -14.00
N TRP A 13 -1.25 -9.54 -14.07
CA TRP A 13 -2.12 -10.71 -13.90
C TRP A 13 -2.76 -10.81 -12.52
N LEU A 14 -2.06 -10.35 -11.48
CA LEU A 14 -2.57 -10.29 -10.12
C LEU A 14 -3.40 -9.02 -9.82
N GLY A 15 -3.73 -8.21 -10.84
CA GLY A 15 -4.52 -6.99 -10.69
C GLY A 15 -3.74 -5.79 -10.16
N GLY A 16 -2.40 -5.85 -10.17
CA GLY A 16 -1.54 -4.74 -9.82
C GLY A 16 -1.61 -3.62 -10.85
N VAL A 17 -1.64 -2.38 -10.37
CA VAL A 17 -1.66 -1.17 -11.20
C VAL A 17 -0.47 -0.27 -10.87
N ASP A 18 -0.18 0.69 -11.74
CA ASP A 18 0.85 1.69 -11.49
C ASP A 18 0.51 2.54 -10.24
N ALA A 19 1.52 2.79 -9.41
CA ALA A 19 1.37 3.50 -8.13
C ALA A 19 1.38 5.03 -8.31
N SER A 20 0.71 5.53 -9.36
CA SER A 20 0.53 6.96 -9.62
C SER A 20 -0.87 7.44 -9.23
N ARG A 21 -0.95 8.73 -8.91
CA ARG A 21 -2.22 9.37 -8.57
C ARG A 21 -3.23 9.30 -9.72
N SER A 22 -2.79 9.53 -10.95
CA SER A 22 -3.64 9.48 -12.15
C SER A 22 -4.23 8.08 -12.36
N THR A 23 -3.47 7.03 -12.08
CA THR A 23 -3.97 5.66 -12.14
C THR A 23 -4.98 5.40 -11.03
N ALA A 24 -4.70 5.84 -9.81
CA ALA A 24 -5.65 5.69 -8.70
C ALA A 24 -6.96 6.45 -8.94
N ASP A 25 -6.91 7.66 -9.53
CA ASP A 25 -8.09 8.42 -9.93
C ASP A 25 -8.95 7.65 -10.95
N LYS A 26 -8.32 6.98 -11.94
CA LYS A 26 -9.03 6.15 -12.92
C LYS A 26 -9.69 4.93 -12.28
N VAL A 27 -8.94 4.17 -11.48
CA VAL A 27 -9.46 2.94 -10.88
C VAL A 27 -10.63 3.22 -9.94
N LEU A 28 -10.57 4.31 -9.17
CA LEU A 28 -11.68 4.73 -8.30
C LEU A 28 -12.90 5.23 -9.09
N ASN A 29 -12.69 5.97 -10.19
CA ASN A 29 -13.79 6.37 -11.08
C ASN A 29 -14.48 5.18 -11.76
N ASP A 30 -13.72 4.12 -12.06
CA ASP A 30 -14.24 2.87 -12.61
C ASP A 30 -15.00 2.02 -11.57
N GLY A 31 -15.19 2.54 -10.34
CA GLY A 31 -15.92 1.87 -9.26
C GLY A 31 -15.15 0.71 -8.63
N THR A 32 -13.85 0.60 -8.90
CA THR A 32 -13.01 -0.50 -8.40
C THR A 32 -12.31 -0.09 -7.11
N SER A 33 -12.16 -1.04 -6.17
CA SER A 33 -11.42 -0.82 -4.93
C SER A 33 -9.90 -0.90 -5.14
N ILE A 34 -9.13 -0.11 -4.39
CA ILE A 34 -7.67 -0.14 -4.40
C ILE A 34 -7.11 -0.37 -3.00
N VAL A 35 -5.99 -1.10 -2.92
CA VAL A 35 -5.22 -1.27 -1.68
C VAL A 35 -4.00 -0.38 -1.74
N VAL A 36 -3.76 0.37 -0.66
CA VAL A 36 -2.60 1.27 -0.53
C VAL A 36 -1.83 0.89 0.72
N TYR A 37 -0.51 0.77 0.60
CA TYR A 37 0.42 0.55 1.72
C TYR A 37 1.11 1.88 2.08
N PRO A 38 0.52 2.68 2.98
CA PRO A 38 1.02 4.03 3.26
C PRO A 38 2.36 4.05 4.00
N GLY A 39 2.78 3.02 4.72
CA GLY A 39 4.03 3.00 5.49
C GLY A 39 5.30 2.97 4.61
N GLY A 40 5.34 2.05 3.64
CA GLY A 40 6.44 1.89 2.69
C GLY A 40 7.82 1.70 3.36
N VAL A 41 8.88 2.05 2.63
CA VAL A 41 10.28 1.81 3.05
C VAL A 41 10.62 2.34 4.46
N PRO A 42 10.21 3.55 4.88
CA PRO A 42 10.54 4.05 6.22
C PRO A 42 9.95 3.24 7.38
N GLU A 43 8.80 2.58 7.16
CA GLU A 43 8.20 1.69 8.16
C GLU A 43 9.00 0.40 8.31
N ILE A 44 9.50 -0.13 7.19
CA ILE A 44 10.37 -1.32 7.17
C ILE A 44 11.63 -1.08 8.02
N PHE A 45 12.28 0.08 7.87
CA PHE A 45 13.49 0.41 8.65
C PHE A 45 13.24 0.58 10.16
N LYS A 46 11.99 0.79 10.58
CA LYS A 46 11.60 0.89 12.00
C LYS A 46 11.14 -0.45 12.58
N THR A 47 11.05 -1.48 11.75
CA THR A 47 10.58 -2.79 12.18
C THR A 47 11.67 -3.48 13.00
N ASP A 48 11.36 -3.79 14.26
CA ASP A 48 12.24 -4.52 15.17
C ASP A 48 11.60 -5.87 15.56
N PRO A 49 12.19 -7.02 15.16
CA PRO A 49 11.67 -8.34 15.48
C PRO A 49 11.68 -8.66 16.99
N ASN A 50 12.55 -8.01 17.77
CA ASN A 50 12.69 -8.25 19.21
C ASN A 50 11.74 -7.38 20.05
N SER A 51 11.17 -6.33 19.45
CA SER A 51 10.23 -5.43 20.12
C SER A 51 8.80 -5.97 20.04
N LYS A 52 8.01 -5.74 21.10
CA LYS A 52 6.55 -5.98 21.08
C LYS A 52 5.77 -4.85 20.41
N VAL A 53 6.41 -3.71 20.15
CA VAL A 53 5.80 -2.52 19.57
C VAL A 53 5.97 -2.53 18.05
N ASN A 54 4.91 -2.19 17.30
CA ASN A 54 4.98 -1.96 15.86
C ASN A 54 4.87 -0.45 15.59
N GLU A 55 5.87 0.14 14.96
CA GLU A 55 5.88 1.56 14.62
C GLU A 55 5.28 1.80 13.24
N LEU A 56 4.21 2.61 13.16
CA LEU A 56 3.55 2.93 11.89
C LEU A 56 3.92 4.33 11.38
N VAL A 57 4.16 4.45 10.08
CA VAL A 57 4.51 5.71 9.42
C VAL A 57 3.31 6.30 8.69
N LEU A 58 2.35 6.84 9.45
CA LEU A 58 1.08 7.35 8.91
C LEU A 58 0.87 8.86 9.13
N LYS A 59 1.42 9.42 10.21
CA LYS A 59 1.05 10.76 10.74
C LYS A 59 1.10 11.90 9.72
N LYS A 60 2.02 11.84 8.75
CA LYS A 60 2.18 12.87 7.70
C LYS A 60 1.71 12.42 6.32
N ARG A 61 1.23 11.18 6.16
CA ARG A 61 0.89 10.56 4.86
C ARG A 61 -0.62 10.53 4.64
N LEU A 62 -1.21 11.69 4.36
CA LEU A 62 -2.67 11.85 4.21
C LEU A 62 -3.14 11.83 2.74
N GLY A 63 -2.26 11.47 1.79
CA GLY A 63 -2.59 11.48 0.36
C GLY A 63 -3.74 10.54 0.00
N PHE A 64 -3.71 9.31 0.53
CA PHE A 64 -4.76 8.32 0.30
C PHE A 64 -6.10 8.73 0.93
N VAL A 65 -6.08 9.41 2.09
CA VAL A 65 -7.29 9.95 2.73
C VAL A 65 -7.91 11.04 1.86
N LYS A 66 -7.09 11.98 1.40
CA LYS A 66 -7.52 13.04 0.48
C LYS A 66 -8.04 12.48 -0.85
N LEU A 67 -7.51 11.36 -1.31
CA LEU A 67 -7.97 10.68 -2.52
C LEU A 67 -9.36 10.06 -2.28
N ALA A 68 -9.52 9.27 -1.22
CA ALA A 68 -10.79 8.65 -0.86
C ALA A 68 -11.91 9.68 -0.70
N MET A 69 -11.65 10.80 0.00
CA MET A 69 -12.61 11.89 0.15
C MET A 69 -13.07 12.50 -1.18
N ARG A 70 -12.18 12.63 -2.18
CA ARG A 70 -12.55 13.22 -3.48
C ARG A 70 -13.47 12.30 -4.29
N HIS A 71 -13.28 11.00 -4.15
CA HIS A 71 -14.01 9.97 -4.89
C HIS A 71 -15.19 9.41 -4.11
N GLY A 72 -15.43 9.88 -2.88
CA GLY A 72 -16.47 9.33 -2.00
C GLY A 72 -16.21 7.87 -1.61
N ALA A 73 -14.95 7.41 -1.67
CA ALA A 73 -14.59 6.03 -1.36
C ALA A 73 -14.45 5.82 0.15
N GLU A 74 -14.88 4.66 0.64
CA GLU A 74 -14.72 4.27 2.03
C GLU A 74 -13.28 3.86 2.34
N LEU A 75 -12.78 4.26 3.52
CA LEU A 75 -11.47 3.83 4.00
C LEU A 75 -11.63 2.64 4.94
N VAL A 76 -11.16 1.48 4.51
CA VAL A 76 -11.15 0.26 5.33
C VAL A 76 -9.73 0.03 5.86
N PRO A 77 -9.43 0.34 7.13
CA PRO A 77 -8.12 0.08 7.69
C PRO A 77 -7.90 -1.43 7.88
N SER A 78 -6.77 -1.93 7.40
CA SER A 78 -6.32 -3.31 7.60
C SER A 78 -4.91 -3.30 8.17
N PHE A 79 -4.67 -4.14 9.16
CA PHE A 79 -3.35 -4.32 9.76
C PHE A 79 -3.04 -5.81 9.87
N VAL A 80 -1.84 -6.21 9.46
CA VAL A 80 -1.36 -7.59 9.49
C VAL A 80 -0.31 -7.69 10.58
N PHE A 81 -0.39 -8.75 11.39
CA PHE A 81 0.62 -9.06 12.40
C PHE A 81 1.41 -10.30 11.97
N GLY A 82 2.68 -10.37 12.38
CA GLY A 82 3.54 -11.54 12.21
C GLY A 82 4.63 -11.37 11.17
N GLU A 83 4.53 -10.36 10.32
CA GLU A 83 5.46 -10.01 9.26
C GLU A 83 6.90 -9.81 9.76
N LYS A 84 7.05 -9.20 10.94
CA LYS A 84 8.37 -8.94 11.54
C LYS A 84 9.12 -10.20 11.99
N TRP A 85 8.44 -11.33 12.14
CA TRP A 85 9.06 -12.60 12.55
C TRP A 85 9.21 -13.59 11.40
N LEU A 86 8.92 -13.16 10.16
CA LEU A 86 8.93 -14.04 8.99
C LEU A 86 10.34 -14.51 8.61
N TYR A 87 11.36 -13.68 8.85
CA TYR A 87 12.74 -13.97 8.51
C TYR A 87 13.63 -13.90 9.76
N LYS A 88 14.65 -14.77 9.82
CA LYS A 88 15.66 -14.81 10.89
C LYS A 88 16.82 -13.88 10.58
#